data_AF-A0A6P7GJ68-F1
#
_entry.id   AF-A0A6P7GJ68-F1
#
_cell.length_a   1.000
_cell.length_b   1.000
_cell.length_c   1.000
_cell.angle_alpha   90.00
_cell.angle_beta   90.00
_cell.angle_gamma   90.00
#
_symmetry.space_group_name_H-M   'P 1'
#
loop_
_entity.id
_entity.type
_entity.pdbx_description
1 polymer ?
#
loop_
_entity_poly.entity_id
_entity_poly.type
_entity_poly.pdbx_seq_one_letter_code
_entity_poly.pdbx_strand_id
1 'polypeptide(L)'
;MGIKIRTRRGTNNGRTGNRIAPWEKRLLGKIELLRRDIGQVTEYVRGVTSRKVIKRAEEIMRSTARHSRYDPENNTCQQCLNTIRQKLSVYAGRLRRYKVSTTENVTMHFLRIPRRRSIENSIPP
;
A
#
# COMPACT_ATOMS: atom_id res chain seq x y z
N MET A 1 53.36 -27.27 -0.64
CA MET A 1 52.67 -25.97 -0.86
C MET A 1 51.19 -26.24 -1.14
N GLY A 2 50.35 -26.30 -0.10
CA GLY A 2 48.92 -26.65 -0.25
C GLY A 2 48.03 -25.40 -0.40
N ILE A 3 47.25 -25.33 -1.47
CA ILE A 3 46.32 -24.23 -1.74
C ILE A 3 45.12 -24.35 -0.80
N LYS A 4 44.98 -23.41 0.14
CA LYS A 4 43.80 -23.33 1.02
C LYS A 4 42.64 -22.68 0.26
N ILE A 5 41.75 -23.50 -0.30
CA ILE A 5 40.48 -23.03 -0.88
C ILE A 5 39.58 -22.60 0.28
N ARG A 6 39.49 -21.30 0.55
CA ARG A 6 38.46 -20.75 1.44
C ARG A 6 37.15 -20.71 0.67
N THR A 7 36.27 -21.68 0.91
CA THR A 7 34.88 -21.57 0.49
C THR A 7 34.23 -20.46 1.32
N ARG A 8 34.10 -19.25 0.74
CA ARG A 8 33.15 -18.28 1.28
C ARG A 8 31.77 -18.92 1.11
N ARG A 9 31.21 -19.47 2.20
CA ARG A 9 29.76 -19.71 2.29
C ARG A 9 29.12 -18.33 2.15
N GLY A 10 28.79 -17.95 0.92
CA GLY A 10 27.84 -16.90 0.67
C GLY A 10 26.59 -17.28 1.45
N THR A 11 26.24 -16.50 2.45
CA THR A 11 24.94 -16.63 3.08
C THR A 11 23.94 -16.36 1.97
N ASN A 12 23.31 -17.42 1.48
CA ASN A 12 22.11 -17.33 0.66
C ASN A 12 20.99 -16.82 1.57
N ASN A 13 21.12 -15.59 2.06
CA ASN A 13 20.04 -14.83 2.66
C ASN A 13 19.19 -14.30 1.50
N GLY A 14 18.66 -15.24 0.72
CA GLY A 14 17.90 -15.01 -0.49
C GLY A 14 16.53 -14.47 -0.13
N ARG A 15 16.46 -13.16 0.10
CA ARG A 15 15.28 -12.33 -0.18
C ARG A 15 13.91 -12.96 0.14
N THR A 16 13.71 -13.45 1.35
CA THR A 16 12.37 -13.59 1.96
C THR A 16 11.89 -12.23 2.52
N GLY A 17 12.31 -11.13 1.89
CA GLY A 17 11.75 -9.81 2.14
C GLY A 17 10.40 -9.77 1.43
N ASN A 18 9.33 -9.80 2.23
CA ASN A 18 7.93 -9.66 1.84
C ASN A 18 7.79 -8.75 0.61
N ARG A 19 7.68 -9.34 -0.59
CA ARG A 19 7.84 -8.61 -1.84
C ARG A 19 6.52 -7.89 -2.13
N ILE A 20 6.38 -6.68 -1.60
CA ILE A 20 5.20 -5.83 -1.79
C ILE A 20 4.94 -5.69 -3.29
N ALA A 21 3.73 -6.06 -3.72
CA ALA A 21 3.37 -5.98 -5.11
C ALA A 21 3.38 -4.51 -5.59
N PRO A 22 3.72 -4.21 -6.86
CA PRO A 22 3.76 -2.84 -7.36
C PRO A 22 2.46 -2.05 -7.13
N TRP A 23 1.30 -2.72 -7.25
CA TRP A 23 0.00 -2.11 -6.97
C TRP A 23 -0.18 -1.74 -5.50
N GLU A 24 0.33 -2.56 -4.59
CA GLU A 24 0.26 -2.33 -3.14
C GLU A 24 1.12 -1.13 -2.76
N LYS A 25 2.34 -1.06 -3.30
CA LYS A 25 3.24 0.10 -3.11
C LYS A 25 2.59 1.41 -3.58
N ARG A 26 1.90 1.39 -4.73
CA ARG A 26 1.18 2.58 -5.24
C ARG A 26 0.05 3.01 -4.31
N LEU A 27 -0.74 2.08 -3.77
CA LEU A 27 -1.82 2.40 -2.84
C LEU A 27 -1.29 2.91 -1.50
N LEU A 28 -0.27 2.26 -0.95
CA LEU A 28 0.40 2.71 0.28
C LEU A 28 0.96 4.12 0.13
N GLY A 29 1.61 4.42 -1.01
CA GLY A 29 2.11 5.77 -1.29
C GLY A 29 1.01 6.82 -1.28
N LYS A 30 -0.15 6.54 -1.88
CA LYS A 30 -1.31 7.45 -1.84
C LYS A 30 -1.87 7.63 -0.43
N ILE A 31 -1.97 6.55 0.35
CA ILE A 31 -2.44 6.60 1.74
C ILE A 31 -1.51 7.46 2.60
N GLU A 32 -0.20 7.30 2.44
CA GLU A 32 0.80 8.03 3.20
C GLU A 32 0.79 9.52 2.87
N LEU A 33 0.66 9.87 1.59
CA LEU A 33 0.49 11.27 1.16
C LEU A 33 -0.75 11.90 1.81
N LEU A 34 -1.90 11.21 1.78
CA LEU A 34 -3.14 11.72 2.37
C LEU A 34 -3.02 11.89 3.90
N ARG A 35 -2.34 10.98 4.60
CA ARG A 35 -2.07 11.11 6.04
C ARG A 35 -1.21 12.33 6.36
N ARG A 36 -0.16 12.56 5.56
CA ARG A 36 0.70 13.73 5.70
C ARG A 36 -0.07 15.02 5.47
N ASP A 37 -0.90 15.06 4.43
CA ASP A 37 -1.71 16.24 4.11
C ASP A 37 -2.73 16.54 5.23
N ILE A 38 -3.36 15.52 5.83
CA ILE A 38 -4.19 15.68 7.03
C ILE A 38 -3.38 16.32 8.17
N GLY A 39 -2.16 15.83 8.41
CA GLY A 39 -1.28 16.38 9.45
C GLY A 39 -1.00 17.87 9.24
N GLN A 40 -0.59 18.25 8.02
CA GLN A 40 -0.28 19.64 7.67
C GLN A 40 -1.47 20.58 7.84
N VAL A 41 -2.66 20.19 7.35
CA VAL A 41 -3.87 21.02 7.51
C VAL A 41 -4.32 21.06 8.98
N THR A 42 -4.14 19.98 9.74
CA THR A 42 -4.46 19.96 11.17
C THR A 42 -3.55 20.89 11.98
N GLU A 43 -2.24 20.90 11.69
CA GLU A 43 -1.29 21.85 12.30
C GLU A 43 -1.67 23.30 12.00
N TYR A 44 -2.04 23.58 10.75
CA TYR A 44 -2.51 24.90 10.35
C TYR A 44 -3.78 25.32 11.11
N VAL A 45 -4.78 24.44 11.19
CA VAL A 45 -6.03 24.69 11.93
C VAL A 45 -5.78 24.90 13.44
N ARG A 46 -4.76 24.26 14.00
CA ARG A 46 -4.32 24.46 15.40
C ARG A 46 -3.59 25.79 15.63
N GLY A 47 -3.37 26.60 14.60
CA GLY A 47 -2.73 27.91 14.70
C GLY A 47 -1.21 27.89 14.61
N VAL A 48 -0.60 26.84 14.06
CA VAL A 48 0.85 26.83 13.81
C VAL A 48 1.19 27.86 12.74
N THR A 49 1.94 28.91 13.11
CA THR A 49 2.23 30.08 12.25
C THR A 49 3.51 29.95 11.41
N SER A 50 4.13 28.77 11.37
CA SER A 50 5.31 28.53 10.54
C SER A 50 4.98 28.74 9.07
N ARG A 51 5.76 29.59 8.37
CA ARG A 51 5.60 29.85 6.92
C ARG A 51 5.55 28.57 6.09
N LYS A 52 6.29 27.53 6.49
CA LYS A 52 6.30 26.24 5.81
C LYS A 52 4.95 25.52 5.92
N VAL A 53 4.37 25.51 7.12
CA VAL A 53 3.07 24.87 7.41
C VAL A 53 1.95 25.62 6.70
N ILE A 54 1.92 26.95 6.80
CA ILE A 54 0.92 27.80 6.14
C ILE A 54 0.92 27.56 4.63
N LYS A 55 2.09 27.71 3.97
CA LYS A 55 2.21 27.54 2.52
C LYS A 55 1.77 26.14 2.08
N ARG A 56 2.16 25.11 2.84
CA ARG A 56 1.80 23.72 2.50
C ARG A 56 0.31 23.47 2.69
N ALA A 57 -0.29 23.96 3.77
CA ALA A 57 -1.72 23.82 4.03
C ALA A 57 -2.55 24.55 2.95
N GLU A 58 -2.18 25.77 2.56
CA GLU A 58 -2.85 26.49 1.47
C GLU A 58 -2.77 25.77 0.13
N GLU A 59 -1.61 25.18 -0.20
CA GLU A 59 -1.45 24.38 -1.41
C GLU A 59 -2.36 23.14 -1.39
N ILE A 60 -2.44 22.45 -0.25
CA ILE A 60 -3.33 21.30 -0.06
C ILE A 60 -4.79 21.75 -0.22
N MET A 61 -5.19 22.85 0.41
CA MET A 61 -6.55 23.39 0.32
C MET A 61 -6.92 23.75 -1.12
N ARG A 62 -6.03 24.41 -1.87
CA ARG A 62 -6.25 24.70 -3.30
C ARG A 62 -6.41 23.41 -4.12
N SER A 63 -5.56 22.41 -3.89
CA SER A 63 -5.63 21.14 -4.63
C SER A 63 -6.88 20.31 -4.32
N THR A 64 -7.52 20.57 -3.17
CA THR A 64 -8.72 19.88 -2.70
C THR A 64 -9.97 20.76 -2.76
N ALA A 65 -9.86 21.97 -3.34
CA ALA A 65 -10.94 22.94 -3.43
C ALA A 65 -12.18 22.36 -4.13
N ARG A 66 -12.01 21.53 -5.16
CA ARG A 66 -13.13 20.79 -5.79
C ARG A 66 -12.90 19.30 -5.74
N HIS A 67 -13.82 18.57 -5.11
CA HIS A 67 -13.73 17.11 -5.03
C HIS A 67 -14.61 16.38 -6.07
N SER A 68 -15.51 17.09 -6.75
CA SER A 68 -16.33 16.62 -7.86
C SER A 68 -16.58 17.74 -8.87
N ARG A 69 -17.14 17.39 -10.03
CA ARG A 69 -17.57 18.37 -11.04
C ARG A 69 -18.77 19.19 -10.58
N TYR A 70 -19.67 18.56 -9.81
CA TYR A 70 -20.97 19.13 -9.43
C TYR A 70 -21.04 19.61 -7.98
N ASP A 71 -20.00 19.34 -7.19
CA ASP A 71 -19.97 19.78 -5.79
C ASP A 71 -19.47 21.22 -5.68
N PRO A 72 -20.01 21.99 -4.72
CA PRO A 72 -19.51 23.33 -4.41
C PRO A 72 -18.06 23.27 -3.94
N GLU A 73 -17.36 24.40 -4.05
CA GLU A 73 -15.97 24.48 -3.61
C GLU A 73 -15.85 24.36 -2.08
N ASN A 74 -14.81 23.67 -1.65
CA ASN A 74 -14.39 23.55 -0.26
C ASN A 74 -13.77 24.88 0.17
N ASN A 75 -14.58 25.73 0.80
CA ASN A 75 -14.18 27.06 1.24
C ASN A 75 -13.55 27.08 2.64
N THR A 76 -13.65 25.97 3.38
CA THR A 76 -13.16 25.88 4.75
C THR A 76 -12.11 24.78 4.93
N CYS A 77 -11.19 25.00 5.89
CA CYS A 77 -10.21 23.99 6.27
C CYS A 77 -10.86 22.67 6.71
N GLN A 78 -12.04 22.75 7.35
CA GLN A 78 -12.77 21.56 7.79
C GLN A 78 -13.34 20.75 6.63
N GLN A 79 -13.89 21.41 5.60
CA GLN A 79 -14.36 20.74 4.38
C GLN A 79 -13.20 20.10 3.61
N CYS A 80 -12.05 20.78 3.54
CA CYS A 80 -10.80 20.21 3.02
C CYS A 80 -10.39 18.93 3.78
N LEU A 81 -10.33 18.98 5.12
CA LEU A 81 -10.01 17.82 5.96
C LEU A 81 -10.98 16.66 5.74
N ASN A 82 -12.28 16.93 5.68
CA ASN A 82 -13.30 15.91 5.43
C ASN A 82 -13.10 15.25 4.06
N THR A 83 -12.82 16.03 3.03
CA THR A 83 -12.50 15.51 1.68
C THR A 83 -11.27 14.61 1.69
N ILE A 84 -10.19 15.01 2.36
CA ILE A 84 -8.96 14.22 2.44
C ILE A 84 -9.21 12.91 3.23
N ARG A 85 -9.98 12.97 4.33
CA ARG A 85 -10.39 11.78 5.11
C ARG A 85 -11.26 10.83 4.29
N GLN A 86 -12.19 11.34 3.49
CA GLN A 86 -13.01 10.54 2.60
C GLN A 86 -12.14 9.82 1.56
N LYS A 87 -11.22 10.54 0.90
CA LYS A 87 -10.25 9.95 -0.04
C LYS A 87 -9.40 8.87 0.64
N LEU A 88 -8.91 9.14 1.85
CA LEU A 88 -8.13 8.18 2.63
C LEU A 88 -8.91 6.90 2.91
N SER A 89 -10.18 7.02 3.33
CA SER A 89 -11.07 5.88 3.57
C SER A 89 -11.25 5.03 2.31
N VAL A 90 -11.47 5.67 1.15
CA VAL A 90 -11.59 4.97 -0.14
C VAL A 90 -10.33 4.18 -0.49
N TYR A 91 -9.14 4.78 -0.36
CA TYR A 91 -7.88 4.10 -0.68
C TYR A 91 -7.53 3.00 0.33
N ALA A 92 -7.74 3.23 1.62
CA ALA A 92 -7.55 2.23 2.66
C ALA A 92 -8.51 1.04 2.48
N GLY A 93 -9.77 1.30 2.18
CA GLY A 93 -10.75 0.27 1.86
C GLY A 93 -10.38 -0.52 0.60
N ARG A 94 -9.90 0.15 -0.46
CA ARG A 94 -9.41 -0.50 -1.68
C ARG A 94 -8.21 -1.41 -1.39
N LEU A 95 -7.24 -0.94 -0.61
CA LEU A 95 -6.08 -1.73 -0.19
C LEU A 95 -6.52 -2.99 0.55
N ARG A 96 -7.46 -2.87 1.51
CA ARG A 96 -8.01 -4.01 2.25
C ARG A 96 -8.65 -5.04 1.32
N ARG A 97 -9.53 -4.60 0.41
CA ARG A 97 -10.19 -5.50 -0.55
C ARG A 97 -9.19 -6.23 -1.44
N TYR A 98 -8.18 -5.52 -1.96
CA TYR A 98 -7.20 -6.15 -2.87
C TYR A 98 -6.31 -7.16 -2.15
N LYS A 99 -5.98 -6.92 -0.89
CA LYS A 99 -5.28 -7.91 -0.06
C LYS A 99 -6.12 -9.17 0.11
N VAL A 100 -7.39 -9.02 0.51
CA VAL A 100 -8.32 -10.15 0.69
C VAL A 100 -8.45 -10.97 -0.60
N SER A 101 -8.78 -10.32 -1.73
CA SER A 101 -8.94 -11.03 -3.02
C SER A 101 -7.63 -11.67 -3.50
N THR A 102 -6.47 -11.08 -3.21
CA THR A 102 -5.18 -11.68 -3.57
C THR A 102 -4.93 -12.94 -2.75
N THR A 103 -5.21 -12.90 -1.44
CA THR A 103 -5.09 -14.07 -0.56
C THR A 103 -6.06 -15.18 -0.96
N GLU A 104 -7.33 -14.85 -1.24
CA GLU A 104 -8.36 -15.82 -1.64
C GLU A 104 -8.02 -16.51 -2.98
N ASN A 105 -7.55 -15.76 -3.97
CA ASN A 105 -7.12 -16.33 -5.26
C ASN A 105 -5.92 -17.26 -5.11
N VAL A 106 -4.98 -16.93 -4.23
CA VAL A 106 -3.84 -17.81 -3.92
C VAL A 106 -4.35 -19.12 -3.29
N THR A 107 -5.24 -19.04 -2.30
CA THR A 107 -5.84 -20.21 -1.64
C THR A 107 -6.58 -21.12 -2.64
N MET A 108 -7.38 -20.55 -3.55
CA MET A 108 -8.11 -21.31 -4.57
C MET A 108 -7.18 -21.96 -5.61
N HIS A 109 -6.07 -21.31 -5.98
CA HIS A 109 -5.09 -21.88 -6.90
C HIS A 109 -4.31 -23.04 -6.27
N PHE A 110 -4.06 -23.00 -4.96
CA PHE A 110 -3.42 -24.10 -4.22
C PHE A 110 -4.34 -25.33 -4.09
N LEU A 111 -5.65 -25.13 -3.97
CA LEU A 111 -6.64 -26.22 -3.89
C LEU A 111 -6.93 -26.90 -5.24
N ARG A 112 -6.43 -26.34 -6.35
CA ARG A 112 -6.67 -26.84 -7.71
C ARG A 112 -5.52 -27.67 -8.28
N ILE A 113 -4.47 -27.94 -7.49
CA ILE A 113 -3.42 -28.87 -7.88
C ILE A 113 -3.97 -30.29 -7.70
N PRO A 114 -4.17 -31.08 -8.78
CA PRO A 114 -4.58 -32.47 -8.62
C PRO A 114 -3.48 -33.21 -7.86
N ARG A 115 -3.84 -33.82 -6.72
CA ARG A 115 -3.00 -34.81 -6.03
C ARG A 115 -2.51 -35.78 -7.11
N ARG A 116 -1.19 -35.82 -7.36
CA ARG A 116 -0.58 -36.82 -8.24
C ARG A 116 -1.11 -38.20 -7.82
N ARG A 117 -1.85 -38.82 -8.73
CA ARG A 117 -2.36 -40.19 -8.59
C ARG A 117 -1.13 -41.09 -8.45
N SER A 118 -0.96 -41.71 -7.29
CA SER A 118 0.09 -42.71 -7.06
C SER A 118 -0.06 -43.79 -8.11
N ILE A 119 1.03 -44.03 -8.85
CA ILE A 119 1.09 -45.08 -9.86
C ILE A 119 1.32 -46.37 -9.07
N GLU A 120 0.24 -47.08 -8.73
CA GLU A 120 0.33 -48.46 -8.29
C GLU A 120 0.77 -49.29 -9.51
N ASN A 121 2.04 -49.67 -9.52
CA ASN A 121 2.54 -50.65 -10.47
C ASN A 121 1.95 -52.02 -10.10
N SER A 122 0.87 -52.40 -10.79
CA SER A 122 0.45 -53.79 -10.91
C SER A 122 1.51 -54.55 -11.71
N ILE A 123 2.15 -55.54 -11.10
CA ILE A 123 2.88 -56.59 -11.81
C ILE A 123 1.98 -57.83 -11.74
N PRO A 124 1.41 -58.31 -12.86
CA PRO A 124 0.70 -59.59 -12.92
C PRO A 124 1.70 -60.75 -13.22
N PRO A 125 1.24 -62.01 -13.12
CA PRO A 125 1.74 -63.07 -12.24
C PRO A 125 3.15 -63.61 -12.56
#